data_AF-A0A418KTD2-F1
#
_entry.id   AF-A0A418KTD2-F1
#
_cell.length_a   1.000
_cell.length_b   1.000
_cell.length_c   1.000
_cell.angle_alpha   90.00
_cell.angle_beta   90.00
_cell.angle_gamma   90.00
#
_symmetry.space_group_name_H-M   'P 1'
#
loop_
_entity.id
_entity.type
_entity.pdbx_description
1 polymer ?
#
loop_
_entity_poly.entity_id
_entity_poly.type
_entity_poly.pdbx_seq_one_letter_code
_entity_poly.pdbx_strand_id
1 'polypeptide(L)'
;RVRDHRAREQPPPKPSPLAVPPPRPGGEAPASRSWRSRLAIGLGGLLLVFLIAGMPYAGAVAALLILLTGRIVWRIQRRLFERREARGAQRNDSVVAALAAPWDVVAAAVPCLAQLLVAAAGALLVGGMLDLLDAGGARTPSIGAAIVATWLVWRGPGTVRSRHGIRAILAPLDRSREVGWVVLGALFVMACGAVLIFDSFGAGWWPADLSLTDLDGWRG
;
A
#
# COMPACT_ATOMS: atom_id res chain seq x y z
N ARG A 1 -10.81 67.75 37.30
CA ARG A 1 -10.82 67.59 35.82
C ARG A 1 -10.60 66.11 35.52
N VAL A 2 -11.68 65.36 35.37
CA VAL A 2 -11.66 63.91 35.07
C VAL A 2 -11.66 63.77 33.56
N ARG A 3 -10.63 63.13 32.99
CA ARG A 3 -10.56 62.82 31.56
C ARG A 3 -11.25 61.47 31.35
N ASP A 4 -12.46 61.51 30.82
CA ASP A 4 -13.17 60.33 30.35
C ASP A 4 -12.44 59.72 29.15
N HIS A 5 -11.67 58.67 29.40
CA HIS A 5 -11.21 57.74 28.37
C HIS A 5 -12.38 56.87 27.92
N ARG A 6 -13.23 57.41 27.04
CA ARG A 6 -14.13 56.58 26.23
C ARG A 6 -13.27 55.70 25.34
N ALA A 7 -13.05 54.46 25.81
CA ALA A 7 -12.65 53.35 24.98
C ALA A 7 -13.63 53.31 23.80
N ARG A 8 -13.15 53.71 22.62
CA ARG A 8 -13.90 53.48 21.39
C ARG A 8 -14.01 51.97 21.25
N GLU A 9 -15.20 51.45 21.53
CA GLU A 9 -15.59 50.09 21.15
C GLU A 9 -15.35 49.97 19.65
N GLN A 10 -14.23 49.33 19.30
CA GLN A 10 -13.93 49.00 17.92
C GLN A 10 -14.98 47.95 17.52
N PRO A 11 -15.86 48.25 16.54
CA PRO A 11 -16.83 47.28 16.08
C PRO A 11 -16.08 46.01 15.64
N PRO A 12 -16.58 44.81 15.97
CA PRO A 12 -15.91 43.57 15.62
C PRO A 12 -15.64 43.56 14.11
N PRO A 13 -14.43 43.17 13.68
CA PRO A 13 -14.07 43.18 12.26
C PRO A 13 -15.10 42.35 11.49
N LYS A 14 -15.80 42.98 10.55
CA LYS A 14 -16.73 42.29 9.66
C LYS A 14 -15.97 41.12 9.01
N PRO A 15 -16.47 39.88 9.07
CA PRO A 15 -15.84 38.76 8.40
C PRO A 15 -15.74 39.12 6.91
N SER A 16 -14.51 39.21 6.41
CA SER A 16 -14.27 39.55 5.01
C SER A 16 -15.03 38.54 4.14
N PRO A 17 -15.91 38.96 3.23
CA PRO A 17 -16.63 38.04 2.33
C PRO A 17 -15.68 37.31 1.35
N LEU A 18 -14.38 37.64 1.38
CA LEU A 18 -13.30 36.97 0.65
C LEU A 18 -12.41 36.10 1.53
N ALA A 19 -12.70 35.96 2.83
CA ALA A 19 -12.08 34.93 3.66
C ALA A 19 -12.71 33.57 3.32
N VAL A 20 -12.57 33.15 2.06
CA VAL A 20 -12.65 31.75 1.71
C VAL A 20 -11.57 31.09 2.57
N PRO A 21 -11.95 30.22 3.52
CA PRO A 21 -10.96 29.54 4.35
C PRO A 21 -9.95 28.91 3.39
N PRO A 22 -8.63 29.08 3.63
CA PRO A 22 -7.62 28.51 2.75
C PRO A 22 -8.00 27.05 2.53
N PRO A 23 -8.12 26.59 1.27
CA PRO A 23 -8.62 25.27 0.96
C PRO A 23 -7.84 24.27 1.82
N ARG A 24 -8.53 23.66 2.80
CA ARG A 24 -7.89 22.75 3.74
C ARG A 24 -7.15 21.68 2.92
N PRO A 25 -5.94 21.31 3.31
CA PRO A 25 -5.22 20.21 2.67
C PRO A 25 -6.13 18.98 2.69
N GLY A 26 -6.55 18.49 1.52
CA GLY A 26 -7.46 17.35 1.48
C GLY A 26 -8.90 17.68 1.89
N GLY A 27 -9.47 18.79 1.41
CA GLY A 27 -10.92 19.02 1.33
C GLY A 27 -11.67 17.99 0.45
N GLU A 28 -11.16 16.77 0.32
CA GLU A 28 -12.02 15.62 0.10
C GLU A 28 -12.90 15.53 1.36
N ALA A 29 -14.22 15.70 1.19
CA ALA A 29 -15.17 15.22 2.18
C ALA A 29 -14.67 13.85 2.64
N PRO A 30 -14.54 13.58 3.97
CA PRO A 30 -13.87 12.39 4.49
C PRO A 30 -14.34 11.22 3.65
N ALA A 31 -13.46 10.69 2.78
CA ALA A 31 -13.88 9.82 1.68
C ALA A 31 -14.78 8.78 2.31
N SER A 32 -16.08 8.84 1.97
CA SER A 32 -17.07 7.99 2.61
C SER A 32 -16.52 6.60 2.44
N ARG A 33 -16.21 5.95 3.57
CA ARG A 33 -15.25 4.84 3.63
C ARG A 33 -15.85 3.66 2.87
N SER A 34 -15.71 3.71 1.54
CA SER A 34 -16.62 3.03 0.64
C SER A 34 -16.34 1.55 0.76
N TRP A 35 -17.40 0.77 0.78
CA TRP A 35 -17.29 -0.68 0.83
C TRP A 35 -16.49 -1.21 -0.37
N ARG A 36 -16.51 -0.53 -1.53
CA ARG A 36 -15.76 -0.89 -2.73
C ARG A 36 -14.25 -0.78 -2.54
N SER A 37 -13.77 0.31 -1.93
CA SER A 37 -12.35 0.46 -1.60
C SER A 37 -11.88 -0.63 -0.64
N ARG A 38 -12.71 -1.00 0.35
CA ARG A 38 -12.41 -2.13 1.26
C ARG A 38 -12.38 -3.46 0.54
N LEU A 39 -13.31 -3.71 -0.38
CA LEU A 39 -13.31 -4.93 -1.19
C LEU A 39 -12.13 -4.99 -2.15
N ALA A 40 -11.75 -3.88 -2.78
CA ALA A 40 -10.56 -3.84 -3.64
C ALA A 40 -9.29 -4.15 -2.84
N ILE A 41 -9.15 -3.61 -1.62
CA ILE A 41 -8.05 -3.95 -0.71
C ILE A 41 -8.13 -5.42 -0.28
N GLY A 42 -9.33 -5.92 0.02
CA GLY A 42 -9.55 -7.31 0.40
C GLY A 42 -9.19 -8.29 -0.71
N LEU A 43 -9.70 -8.07 -1.92
CA LEU A 43 -9.40 -8.87 -3.12
C LEU A 43 -7.92 -8.75 -3.53
N GLY A 44 -7.34 -7.55 -3.47
CA GLY A 44 -5.92 -7.35 -3.73
C GLY A 44 -5.04 -8.07 -2.70
N GLY A 45 -5.44 -8.06 -1.43
CA GLY A 45 -4.77 -8.83 -0.38
C GLY A 45 -4.92 -10.34 -0.57
N LEU A 46 -6.11 -10.81 -0.92
CA LEU A 46 -6.39 -12.21 -1.23
C LEU A 46 -5.56 -12.70 -2.42
N LEU A 47 -5.55 -11.93 -3.50
CA LEU A 47 -4.73 -12.18 -4.68
C LEU A 47 -3.25 -12.28 -4.28
N LEU A 48 -2.76 -11.34 -3.47
CA LEU A 48 -1.38 -11.35 -3.00
C LEU A 48 -1.05 -12.59 -2.14
N VAL A 49 -1.97 -13.05 -1.29
CA VAL A 49 -1.80 -14.30 -0.52
C VAL A 49 -1.60 -15.48 -1.46
N PHE A 50 -2.47 -15.68 -2.45
CA PHE A 50 -2.34 -16.82 -3.38
C PHE A 50 -1.11 -16.72 -4.28
N LEU A 51 -0.74 -15.50 -4.69
CA LEU A 51 0.53 -15.27 -5.39
C LEU A 51 1.74 -15.64 -4.54
N ILE A 52 1.79 -15.23 -3.27
CA ILE A 52 2.90 -15.58 -2.37
C ILE A 52 2.91 -17.09 -2.08
N ALA A 53 1.74 -17.69 -1.89
CA ALA A 53 1.62 -19.12 -1.57
C ALA A 53 2.06 -20.02 -2.75
N GLY A 54 1.67 -19.68 -3.99
CA GLY A 54 2.00 -20.49 -5.16
C GLY A 54 3.30 -20.11 -5.86
N MET A 55 3.63 -18.81 -5.90
CA MET A 55 4.80 -18.28 -6.62
C MET A 55 5.48 -17.20 -5.77
N PRO A 56 6.28 -17.58 -4.75
CA PRO A 56 6.80 -16.64 -3.75
C PRO A 56 7.58 -15.47 -4.37
N TYR A 57 8.32 -15.70 -5.46
CA TYR A 57 9.03 -14.65 -6.19
C TYR A 57 8.07 -13.66 -6.87
N ALA A 58 7.01 -14.15 -7.52
CA ALA A 58 5.99 -13.29 -8.13
C ALA A 58 5.23 -12.50 -7.06
N GLY A 59 4.88 -13.14 -5.94
CA GLY A 59 4.28 -12.49 -4.79
C GLY A 59 5.17 -11.41 -4.17
N ALA A 60 6.48 -11.68 -4.04
CA ALA A 60 7.47 -10.72 -3.53
C ALA A 60 7.61 -9.50 -4.46
N VAL A 61 7.69 -9.72 -5.78
CA VAL A 61 7.72 -8.64 -6.77
C VAL A 61 6.43 -7.82 -6.72
N ALA A 62 5.26 -8.46 -6.68
CA ALA A 62 3.97 -7.78 -6.57
C ALA A 62 3.87 -6.95 -5.28
N ALA A 63 4.28 -7.52 -4.14
CA ALA A 63 4.31 -6.81 -2.86
C ALA A 63 5.26 -5.59 -2.91
N LEU A 64 6.45 -5.75 -3.49
CA LEU A 64 7.41 -4.65 -3.67
C LEU A 64 6.82 -3.53 -4.52
N LEU A 65 6.18 -3.87 -5.65
CA LEU A 65 5.52 -2.88 -6.52
C LEU A 65 4.40 -2.15 -5.77
N ILE A 66 3.53 -2.85 -5.05
CA ILE A 66 2.45 -2.24 -4.25
C ILE A 66 3.03 -1.26 -3.21
N LEU A 67 4.08 -1.66 -2.50
CA LEU A 67 4.73 -0.82 -1.50
C LEU A 67 5.39 0.41 -2.13
N LEU A 68 6.09 0.22 -3.26
CA LEU A 68 6.75 1.29 -4.01
C LEU A 68 5.73 2.31 -4.51
N THR A 69 4.67 1.86 -5.19
CA THR A 69 3.64 2.75 -5.74
C THR A 69 2.98 3.56 -4.63
N GLY A 70 2.61 2.92 -3.51
CA GLY A 70 2.06 3.63 -2.36
C GLY A 70 3.01 4.70 -1.80
N ARG A 71 4.31 4.41 -1.73
CA ARG A 71 5.32 5.32 -1.20
C ARG A 71 5.65 6.47 -2.15
N ILE A 72 5.72 6.19 -3.45
CA ILE A 72 5.92 7.19 -4.51
C ILE A 72 4.76 8.18 -4.52
N VAL A 73 3.51 7.68 -4.53
CA VAL A 73 2.31 8.53 -4.51
C VAL A 73 2.29 9.41 -3.27
N TRP A 74 2.59 8.86 -2.09
CA TRP A 74 2.70 9.66 -0.86
C TRP A 74 3.74 10.77 -0.96
N ARG A 75 4.93 10.49 -1.50
CA ARG A 75 5.99 11.51 -1.68
C ARG A 75 5.57 12.60 -2.68
N ILE A 76 4.96 12.22 -3.80
CA ILE A 76 4.47 13.17 -4.81
C ILE A 76 3.44 14.10 -4.17
N GLN A 77 2.44 13.55 -3.47
CA GLN A 77 1.41 14.33 -2.78
C GLN A 77 2.03 15.28 -1.76
N ARG A 78 2.99 14.80 -0.95
CA ARG A 78 3.65 15.62 0.06
C ARG A 78 4.43 16.78 -0.55
N ARG A 79 5.18 16.56 -1.63
CA ARG A 79 5.96 17.61 -2.32
C ARG A 79 5.07 18.65 -2.98
N LEU A 80 3.99 18.22 -3.64
CA LEU A 80 3.01 19.14 -4.24
C LEU A 80 2.35 20.01 -3.18
N PHE A 81 2.10 19.45 -2.00
CA PHE A 81 1.55 20.18 -0.88
C PHE A 81 2.51 21.27 -0.37
N GLU A 82 3.75 20.89 -0.03
CA GLU A 82 4.77 21.82 0.47
C GLU A 82 5.08 22.95 -0.53
N ARG A 83 5.09 22.65 -1.84
CA ARG A 83 5.28 23.67 -2.89
C ARG A 83 4.10 24.64 -2.98
N ARG A 84 2.86 24.15 -2.90
CA ARG A 84 1.67 25.00 -2.93
C ARG A 84 1.61 25.93 -1.72
N GLU A 85 2.02 25.45 -0.54
CA GLU A 85 2.12 26.30 0.66
C GLU A 85 3.19 27.39 0.49
N ALA A 86 4.35 27.06 -0.09
CA ALA A 86 5.46 28.00 -0.19
C ALA A 86 5.34 29.01 -1.33
N ARG A 87 4.80 28.62 -2.50
CA ARG A 87 4.89 29.43 -3.74
C ARG A 87 3.59 29.55 -4.53
N GLY A 88 2.49 28.93 -4.06
CA GLY A 88 1.26 28.81 -4.83
C GLY A 88 1.36 27.77 -5.95
N ALA A 89 0.27 27.57 -6.70
CA ALA A 89 0.20 26.55 -7.75
C ALA A 89 0.90 27.01 -9.04
N GLN A 90 1.91 26.28 -9.50
CA GLN A 90 2.58 26.54 -10.78
C GLN A 90 2.34 25.40 -11.79
N ARG A 91 2.18 25.77 -13.07
CA ARG A 91 1.87 24.83 -14.17
C ARG A 91 3.03 23.87 -14.49
N ASN A 92 4.27 24.24 -14.16
CA ASN A 92 5.48 23.50 -14.53
C ASN A 92 5.99 22.53 -13.44
N ASP A 93 5.26 22.38 -12.32
CA ASP A 93 5.68 21.51 -11.21
C ASP A 93 5.76 20.03 -11.60
N SER A 94 4.93 19.59 -12.54
CA SER A 94 4.88 18.20 -13.01
C SER A 94 6.16 17.78 -13.72
N VAL A 95 6.76 18.66 -14.53
CA VAL A 95 8.00 18.37 -15.28
C VAL A 95 9.18 18.23 -14.32
N VAL A 96 9.28 19.14 -13.35
CA VAL A 96 10.34 19.06 -12.32
C VAL A 96 10.17 17.82 -11.44
N ALA A 97 8.93 17.45 -11.12
CA ALA A 97 8.65 16.22 -10.38
C ALA A 97 9.04 14.96 -11.17
N ALA A 98 8.81 14.94 -12.48
CA ALA A 98 9.17 13.81 -13.34
C ALA A 98 10.70 13.60 -13.41
N LEU A 99 11.48 14.68 -13.50
CA LEU A 99 12.95 14.60 -13.54
C LEU A 99 13.57 14.11 -12.22
N ALA A 100 12.93 14.39 -11.07
CA ALA A 100 13.38 13.91 -9.77
C ALA A 100 12.89 12.48 -9.43
N ALA A 101 11.92 11.96 -10.20
CA ALA A 101 11.28 10.67 -9.95
C ALA A 101 12.23 9.48 -9.84
N PRO A 102 13.26 9.28 -10.71
CA PRO A 102 14.09 8.09 -10.63
C PRO A 102 14.86 7.99 -9.30
N TRP A 103 15.37 9.12 -8.81
CA TRP A 103 16.06 9.13 -7.50
C TRP A 103 15.09 8.89 -6.34
N ASP A 104 13.86 9.40 -6.44
CA ASP A 104 12.82 9.12 -5.46
C ASP A 104 12.43 7.65 -5.42
N VAL A 105 12.44 6.95 -6.56
CA VAL A 105 12.21 5.50 -6.65
C VAL A 105 13.31 4.74 -5.92
N VAL A 106 14.58 5.06 -6.19
CA VAL A 106 15.72 4.40 -5.53
C VAL A 106 15.67 4.63 -4.01
N ALA A 107 15.44 5.86 -3.56
CA ALA A 107 15.32 6.19 -2.14
C ALA A 107 14.08 5.57 -1.48
N ALA A 108 13.02 5.30 -2.23
CA ALA A 108 11.84 4.58 -1.75
C ALA A 108 12.05 3.07 -1.73
N ALA A 109 12.91 2.52 -2.60
CA ALA A 109 13.16 1.08 -2.71
C ALA A 109 13.81 0.51 -1.45
N VAL A 110 14.82 1.17 -0.88
CA VAL A 110 15.54 0.70 0.32
C VAL A 110 14.60 0.32 1.48
N PRO A 111 13.70 1.21 1.96
CA PRO A 111 12.79 0.85 3.04
C PRO A 111 11.70 -0.14 2.61
N CYS A 112 11.35 -0.21 1.33
CA CYS A 112 10.43 -1.23 0.82
C CYS A 112 11.08 -2.62 0.83
N LEU A 113 12.35 -2.73 0.44
CA LEU A 113 13.14 -3.96 0.52
C LEU A 113 13.33 -4.40 1.97
N ALA A 114 13.70 -3.48 2.87
CA ALA A 114 13.82 -3.80 4.30
C ALA A 114 12.50 -4.34 4.86
N GLN A 115 11.36 -3.76 4.48
CA GLN A 115 10.06 -4.27 4.91
C GLN A 115 9.71 -5.62 4.28
N LEU A 116 10.06 -5.84 3.01
CA LEU A 116 9.88 -7.12 2.33
C LEU A 116 10.68 -8.23 3.05
N LEU A 117 11.90 -7.93 3.48
CA LEU A 117 12.73 -8.85 4.27
C LEU A 117 12.07 -9.21 5.61
N VAL A 118 11.49 -8.24 6.31
CA VAL A 118 10.74 -8.50 7.56
C VAL A 118 9.51 -9.39 7.28
N ALA A 119 8.79 -9.14 6.19
CA ALA A 119 7.65 -9.97 5.79
C ALA A 119 8.09 -11.39 5.43
N ALA A 120 9.20 -11.55 4.70
CA ALA A 120 9.77 -12.84 4.34
C ALA A 120 10.24 -13.61 5.60
N ALA A 121 10.92 -12.94 6.53
CA ALA A 121 11.34 -13.55 7.80
C ALA A 121 10.13 -14.04 8.62
N GLY A 122 9.08 -13.23 8.73
CA GLY A 122 7.86 -13.64 9.42
C GLY A 122 7.15 -14.81 8.72
N ALA A 123 7.15 -14.84 7.39
CA ALA A 123 6.59 -15.92 6.60
C ALA A 123 7.37 -17.23 6.80
N LEU A 124 8.70 -17.18 6.78
CA LEU A 124 9.58 -18.33 7.02
C LEU A 124 9.40 -18.88 8.44
N LEU A 125 9.32 -18.00 9.44
CA LEU A 125 9.10 -18.42 10.83
C LEU A 125 7.76 -19.15 11.00
N VAL A 126 6.68 -18.60 10.48
CA VAL A 126 5.34 -19.20 10.63
C VAL A 126 5.15 -20.42 9.74
N GLY A 127 5.60 -20.36 8.48
CA GLY A 127 5.58 -21.51 7.58
C GLY A 127 6.39 -22.67 8.14
N GLY A 128 7.64 -22.43 8.53
CA GLY A 128 8.51 -23.45 9.13
C GLY A 128 7.96 -24.01 10.44
N MET A 129 7.34 -23.17 11.28
CA MET A 129 6.70 -23.66 12.51
C MET A 129 5.48 -24.55 12.22
N LEU A 130 4.62 -24.18 11.27
CA LEU A 130 3.47 -24.99 10.88
C LEU A 130 3.88 -26.33 10.24
N ASP A 131 4.95 -26.29 9.44
CA ASP A 131 5.54 -27.47 8.81
C ASP A 131 6.14 -28.44 9.87
N LEU A 132 6.92 -27.92 10.82
CA LEU A 132 7.48 -28.71 11.93
C LEU A 132 6.41 -29.34 12.83
N LEU A 133 5.24 -28.72 12.93
CA LEU A 133 4.12 -29.22 13.72
C LEU A 133 3.21 -30.17 12.94
N ASP A 134 3.50 -30.43 11.66
CA ASP A 134 2.64 -31.18 10.72
C ASP A 134 1.17 -30.69 10.75
N ALA A 135 1.00 -29.37 10.87
CA ALA A 135 -0.30 -28.78 11.14
C ALA A 135 -1.08 -28.59 9.82
N GLY A 136 -2.16 -29.35 9.63
CA GLY A 136 -3.16 -29.09 8.59
C GLY A 136 -2.79 -29.56 7.19
N GLY A 137 -1.84 -30.48 7.04
CA GLY A 137 -1.43 -31.06 5.78
C GLY A 137 -0.58 -30.12 4.90
N ALA A 138 -0.13 -30.64 3.76
CA ALA A 138 0.97 -30.06 2.96
C ALA A 138 0.75 -28.61 2.46
N ARG A 139 -0.50 -28.11 2.39
CA ARG A 139 -0.80 -26.74 1.92
C ARG A 139 -0.90 -25.71 3.05
N THR A 140 -1.07 -26.15 4.29
CA THR A 140 -1.33 -25.23 5.41
C THR A 140 -0.11 -24.37 5.77
N PRO A 141 1.13 -24.89 5.76
CA PRO A 141 2.33 -24.06 5.98
C PRO A 141 2.47 -22.91 4.96
N SER A 142 2.22 -23.18 3.67
CA SER A 142 2.37 -22.20 2.61
C SER A 142 1.32 -21.08 2.69
N ILE A 143 0.05 -21.44 2.94
CA ILE A 143 -1.04 -20.48 3.11
C ILE A 143 -0.80 -19.65 4.39
N GLY A 144 -0.41 -20.29 5.49
CA GLY A 144 -0.10 -19.62 6.75
C GLY A 144 1.04 -18.60 6.60
N ALA A 145 2.13 -19.00 5.96
CA ALA A 145 3.25 -18.13 5.62
C ALA A 145 2.81 -16.94 4.75
N ALA A 146 2.01 -17.19 3.71
CA ALA A 146 1.53 -16.16 2.80
C ALA A 146 0.58 -15.15 3.46
N ILE A 147 -0.28 -15.60 4.37
CA ILE A 147 -1.16 -14.73 5.18
C ILE A 147 -0.30 -13.82 6.06
N VAL A 148 0.71 -14.36 6.75
CA VAL A 148 1.59 -13.58 7.62
C VAL A 148 2.44 -12.60 6.81
N ALA A 149 3.00 -13.03 5.68
CA ALA A 149 3.73 -12.18 4.75
C ALA A 149 2.86 -10.99 4.30
N THR A 150 1.66 -11.28 3.80
CA THR A 150 0.70 -10.27 3.34
C THR A 150 0.29 -9.33 4.48
N TRP A 151 0.06 -9.88 5.67
CA TRP A 151 -0.26 -9.10 6.85
C TRP A 151 0.88 -8.18 7.25
N LEU A 152 2.14 -8.62 7.24
CA LEU A 152 3.32 -7.80 7.54
C LEU A 152 3.62 -6.78 6.44
N VAL A 153 3.38 -7.10 5.17
CA VAL A 153 3.43 -6.12 4.07
C VAL A 153 2.42 -5.00 4.32
N TRP A 154 1.23 -5.34 4.83
CA TRP A 154 0.20 -4.33 5.08
C TRP A 154 0.34 -3.62 6.43
N ARG A 155 0.65 -4.32 7.53
CA ARG A 155 0.68 -3.87 8.94
C ARG A 155 2.09 -3.61 9.49
N GLY A 156 3.13 -3.92 8.75
CA GLY A 156 4.52 -3.80 9.21
C GLY A 156 4.97 -2.36 9.49
N PRO A 157 6.17 -2.22 10.07
CA PRO A 157 6.76 -0.93 10.41
C PRO A 157 6.93 -0.07 9.15
N GLY A 158 6.42 1.18 9.20
CA GLY A 158 6.56 2.13 8.09
C GLY A 158 5.45 2.08 7.02
N THR A 159 4.47 1.18 7.14
CA THR A 159 3.37 1.03 6.16
C THR A 159 2.34 2.14 6.17
N VAL A 160 2.29 2.95 7.22
CA VAL A 160 1.32 4.05 7.34
C VAL A 160 1.37 4.94 6.10
N ARG A 161 2.57 5.27 5.59
CA ARG A 161 2.73 6.11 4.40
C ARG A 161 2.24 5.43 3.12
N SER A 162 2.61 4.16 2.92
CA SER A 162 2.17 3.39 1.74
C SER A 162 0.66 3.20 1.70
N ARG A 163 0.02 2.97 2.85
CA ARG A 163 -1.45 2.84 2.95
C ARG A 163 -2.18 4.10 2.55
N HIS A 164 -1.67 5.28 2.92
CA HIS A 164 -2.28 6.54 2.51
C HIS A 164 -2.15 6.75 1.00
N GLY A 165 -0.98 6.46 0.42
CA GLY A 165 -0.80 6.51 -1.04
C GLY A 165 -1.73 5.55 -1.78
N ILE A 166 -1.84 4.30 -1.33
CA ILE A 166 -2.75 3.32 -1.95
C ILE A 166 -4.21 3.76 -1.84
N ARG A 167 -4.64 4.32 -0.69
CA ARG A 167 -5.99 4.87 -0.56
C ARG A 167 -6.24 6.04 -1.52
N ALA A 168 -5.25 6.90 -1.73
CA ALA A 168 -5.37 7.97 -2.71
C ALA A 168 -5.49 7.45 -4.16
N ILE A 169 -4.77 6.36 -4.50
CA ILE A 169 -4.90 5.69 -5.80
C ILE A 169 -6.28 5.06 -5.97
N LEU A 170 -6.88 4.59 -4.88
CA LEU A 170 -8.21 3.98 -4.88
C LEU A 170 -9.35 5.00 -4.81
N ALA A 171 -9.09 6.26 -4.47
CA ALA A 171 -10.13 7.29 -4.38
C ALA A 171 -10.96 7.47 -5.68
N PRO A 172 -10.39 7.35 -6.90
CA PRO A 172 -11.17 7.39 -8.14
C PRO A 172 -12.19 6.25 -8.28
N LEU A 173 -11.95 5.06 -7.70
CA LEU A 173 -12.92 3.95 -7.72
C LEU A 173 -14.21 4.33 -6.99
N ASP A 174 -14.13 5.24 -6.02
CA ASP A 174 -15.29 5.69 -5.27
C ASP A 174 -16.10 6.73 -6.04
N ARG A 175 -15.45 7.49 -6.94
CA ARG A 175 -16.09 8.54 -7.73
C ARG A 175 -16.79 8.01 -8.98
N SER A 176 -16.24 6.97 -9.63
CA SER A 176 -16.85 6.35 -10.82
C SER A 176 -17.34 4.92 -10.54
N ARG A 177 -18.66 4.72 -10.62
CA ARG A 177 -19.29 3.41 -10.41
C ARG A 177 -18.81 2.39 -11.45
N GLU A 178 -18.69 2.79 -12.71
CA GLU A 178 -18.28 1.92 -13.81
C GLU A 178 -16.84 1.45 -13.62
N VAL A 179 -15.91 2.39 -13.39
CA VAL A 179 -14.49 2.06 -13.15
C VAL A 179 -14.36 1.19 -11.90
N GLY A 180 -15.11 1.48 -10.84
CA GLY A 180 -15.13 0.68 -9.62
C GLY A 180 -15.49 -0.78 -9.87
N TRP A 181 -16.55 -1.05 -10.64
CA TRP A 181 -16.96 -2.42 -10.96
C TRP A 181 -16.00 -3.13 -11.92
N VAL A 182 -15.45 -2.43 -12.91
CA VAL A 182 -14.44 -3.01 -13.82
C VAL A 182 -13.21 -3.46 -13.05
N VAL A 183 -12.67 -2.60 -12.17
CA VAL A 183 -11.50 -2.94 -11.34
C VAL A 183 -11.82 -4.06 -10.37
N LEU A 184 -12.99 -4.03 -9.74
CA LEU A 184 -13.40 -5.08 -8.80
C LEU A 184 -13.58 -6.43 -9.50
N GLY A 185 -14.21 -6.43 -10.68
CA GLY A 185 -14.38 -7.62 -11.52
C GLY A 185 -13.03 -8.18 -11.98
N ALA A 186 -12.12 -7.32 -12.44
CA ALA A 186 -10.77 -7.73 -12.82
C ALA A 186 -10.00 -8.33 -11.64
N LEU A 187 -10.03 -7.69 -10.46
CA LEU A 187 -9.41 -8.22 -9.25
C LEU A 187 -10.01 -9.56 -8.82
N PHE A 188 -11.33 -9.70 -8.93
CA PHE A 188 -12.03 -10.95 -8.61
C PHE A 188 -11.61 -12.08 -9.56
N VAL A 189 -11.63 -11.84 -10.88
CA VAL A 189 -11.19 -12.82 -11.88
C VAL A 189 -9.73 -13.22 -11.67
N MET A 190 -8.85 -12.25 -11.41
CA MET A 190 -7.44 -12.53 -11.10
C MET A 190 -7.29 -13.34 -9.81
N ALA A 191 -8.05 -13.02 -8.75
CA ALA A 191 -8.01 -13.77 -7.50
C ALA A 191 -8.50 -15.21 -7.68
N CYS A 192 -9.60 -15.42 -8.41
CA CYS A 192 -10.09 -16.75 -8.76
C CYS A 192 -9.06 -17.51 -9.60
N GLY A 193 -8.46 -16.87 -10.61
CA GLY A 193 -7.40 -17.46 -11.42
C GLY A 193 -6.21 -17.89 -10.57
N ALA A 194 -5.76 -17.05 -9.63
CA ALA A 194 -4.67 -17.37 -8.72
C ALA A 194 -4.99 -18.56 -7.81
N VAL A 195 -6.23 -18.68 -7.32
CA VAL A 195 -6.70 -19.83 -6.53
C VAL A 195 -6.68 -21.11 -7.36
N LEU A 196 -7.22 -21.07 -8.58
CA LEU A 196 -7.28 -22.24 -9.48
C LEU A 196 -5.88 -22.71 -9.89
N ILE A 197 -4.99 -21.75 -10.20
CA ILE A 197 -3.58 -22.00 -10.48
C ILE A 197 -2.91 -22.66 -9.27
N PHE A 198 -3.09 -22.09 -8.08
CA PHE A 198 -2.54 -22.64 -6.84
C PHE A 198 -3.03 -24.06 -6.57
N ASP A 199 -4.30 -24.34 -6.83
CA ASP A 199 -4.85 -25.69 -6.67
C ASP A 199 -4.25 -26.69 -7.66
N SER A 200 -3.92 -26.22 -8.88
CA SER A 200 -3.36 -27.05 -9.97
C SER A 200 -1.90 -27.45 -9.74
N PHE A 201 -1.10 -26.63 -9.06
CA PHE A 201 0.35 -26.85 -8.92
C PHE A 201 0.77 -27.86 -7.84
N GLY A 202 -0.18 -28.51 -7.14
CA GLY A 202 0.15 -29.44 -6.06
C GLY A 202 0.78 -28.72 -4.85
N ALA A 203 0.88 -29.41 -3.72
CA ALA A 203 1.33 -28.82 -2.45
C ALA A 203 2.86 -28.74 -2.34
N GLY A 204 3.56 -28.31 -3.39
CA GLY A 204 5.00 -28.07 -3.34
C GLY A 204 5.30 -26.74 -2.66
N TRP A 205 5.60 -26.76 -1.37
CA TRP A 205 6.04 -25.56 -0.65
C TRP A 205 7.55 -25.39 -0.78
N TRP A 206 8.00 -24.30 -1.40
CA TRP A 206 9.40 -23.87 -1.41
C TRP A 206 9.76 -23.35 -0.01
N PRO A 207 10.48 -24.14 0.81
CA PRO A 207 11.85 -24.57 0.54
C PRO A 207 12.06 -26.11 0.57
N ALA A 208 11.01 -26.92 0.52
CA ALA A 208 11.15 -28.39 0.55
C ALA A 208 11.91 -28.95 -0.68
N ASP A 209 11.94 -28.20 -1.80
CA ASP A 209 12.77 -28.54 -2.96
C ASP A 209 14.26 -28.28 -2.73
N LEU A 210 14.65 -27.48 -1.73
CA LEU A 210 16.03 -27.43 -1.20
C LEU A 210 16.28 -28.62 -0.24
N SER A 211 15.62 -29.75 -0.50
CA SER A 211 15.89 -30.99 0.21
C SER A 211 17.33 -31.41 -0.06
N LEU A 212 17.98 -31.95 0.98
CA LEU A 212 19.38 -32.40 1.00
C LEU A 212 19.77 -33.32 -0.18
N THR A 213 18.81 -33.89 -0.89
CA THR A 213 19.00 -34.64 -2.13
C THR A 213 19.66 -33.84 -3.25
N ASP A 214 19.44 -32.52 -3.34
CA ASP A 214 20.14 -31.66 -4.32
C ASP A 214 21.60 -31.38 -3.92
N LEU A 215 21.93 -31.51 -2.62
CA LEU A 215 23.32 -31.42 -2.12
C LEU A 215 24.11 -32.71 -2.37
N ASP A 216 23.45 -33.86 -2.49
CA ASP A 216 24.11 -35.14 -2.84
C ASP A 216 24.47 -35.23 -4.33
N GLY A 217 23.76 -34.52 -5.21
CA GLY A 217 24.07 -34.44 -6.65
C GLY A 217 25.41 -33.78 -6.99
N TRP A 218 26.01 -33.02 -6.07
CA TRP A 218 27.30 -32.35 -6.24
C TRP A 218 28.53 -33.19 -5.84
N ARG A 219 28.33 -34.42 -5.35
CA ARG A 219 29.42 -35.34 -4.97
C ARG A 219 29.73 -36.42 -6.01
N GLY A 220 29.14 -36.35 -7.21
CA GLY A 220 29.39 -37.25 -8.33
C GLY A 220 30.36 -36.69 -9.36
#